data_AF-A0A7W9LIK5-F1
#
_entry.id   AF-A0A7W9LIK5-F1
#
_cell.length_a   1.000
_cell.length_b   1.000
_cell.length_c   1.000
_cell.angle_alpha   90.00
_cell.angle_beta   90.00
_cell.angle_gamma   90.00
#
_symmetry.space_group_name_H-M   'P 1'
#
loop_
_entity.id
_entity.type
_entity.pdbx_description
1 polymer ?
#
loop_
_entity_poly.entity_id
_entity_poly.type
_entity_poly.pdbx_seq_one_letter_code
_entity_poly.pdbx_strand_id
1 'polypeptide(L)'
;MPDRPEIVCICGSTRFVDEMRAANRDLTFAGVIVVAPGEADELITNEQKTAMDALHLRKIDLADRVLVVNPGGYIGESTSREIAYAHATGKPISFTDPV
;
A
#
# COMPACT_ATOMS: atom_id res chain seq x y z
N MET A 1 12.20 1.28 21.91
CA MET A 1 11.20 0.78 20.94
C MET A 1 10.03 1.73 20.98
N PRO A 2 9.38 2.05 19.85
CA PRO A 2 8.21 2.92 19.87
C PRO A 2 7.11 2.33 20.76
N ASP A 3 6.30 3.19 21.39
CA ASP A 3 5.22 2.81 22.32
C ASP A 3 4.03 2.11 21.65
N ARG A 4 4.07 1.97 20.33
CA ARG A 4 3.08 1.26 19.52
C ARG A 4 3.76 0.42 18.43
N PRO A 5 3.08 -0.61 17.90
CA PRO A 5 3.53 -1.29 16.68
C PRO A 5 3.82 -0.35 15.51
N GLU A 6 4.73 -0.75 14.63
CA GLU A 6 4.94 -0.10 13.33
C GLU A 6 3.65 -0.18 12.51
N ILE A 7 3.31 0.91 11.79
CA ILE A 7 2.22 0.94 10.82
C ILE A 7 2.83 0.97 9.43
N VAL A 8 2.48 -0.02 8.60
CA VAL A 8 2.95 -0.11 7.21
C VAL A 8 1.76 0.02 6.27
N CYS A 9 1.86 0.96 5.33
CA CYS A 9 0.93 1.04 4.21
C CYS A 9 1.44 0.15 3.08
N ILE A 10 0.64 -0.83 2.66
CA ILE A 10 0.90 -1.59 1.44
C ILE A 10 0.36 -0.79 0.26
N CYS A 11 1.18 -0.62 -0.77
CA CYS A 11 0.79 -0.08 -2.07
C CYS A 11 1.10 -1.13 -3.14
N GLY A 12 0.28 -1.22 -4.18
CA GLY A 12 0.46 -2.24 -5.21
C GLY A 12 -0.68 -2.29 -6.21
N SER A 13 -0.48 -3.04 -7.28
CA SER A 13 -1.53 -3.24 -8.29
C SER A 13 -2.54 -4.27 -7.80
N THR A 14 -3.83 -4.04 -8.07
CA THR A 14 -4.88 -5.05 -7.84
C THR A 14 -4.67 -6.34 -8.64
N ARG A 15 -3.79 -6.32 -9.65
CA ARG A 15 -3.31 -7.51 -10.36
C ARG A 15 -2.55 -8.49 -9.45
N PHE A 16 -1.99 -7.99 -8.36
CA PHE A 16 -1.17 -8.75 -7.40
C PHE A 16 -1.83 -8.79 -6.02
N VAL A 17 -3.15 -8.96 -5.99
CA VAL A 17 -3.93 -8.99 -4.74
C VAL A 17 -3.48 -10.10 -3.81
N ASP A 18 -3.11 -11.27 -4.36
CA ASP A 18 -2.70 -12.41 -3.55
C ASP A 18 -1.31 -12.21 -2.93
N GLU A 19 -0.40 -11.55 -3.65
CA GLU A 19 0.91 -11.12 -3.14
C GLU A 19 0.76 -10.03 -2.07
N MET A 20 -0.15 -9.06 -2.27
CA MET A 20 -0.47 -8.07 -1.25
C MET A 20 -1.05 -8.71 0.01
N ARG A 21 -1.94 -9.69 -0.14
CA ARG A 21 -2.48 -10.48 0.98
C ARG A 21 -1.39 -11.28 1.67
N ALA A 22 -0.42 -11.82 0.94
CA ALA A 22 0.73 -12.51 1.52
C ALA A 22 1.61 -11.57 2.35
N ALA A 23 2.00 -10.43 1.78
CA ALA A 23 2.75 -9.40 2.50
C ALA A 23 2.01 -8.91 3.76
N ASN A 24 0.69 -8.75 3.68
CA ASN A 24 -0.14 -8.39 4.83
C ASN A 24 -0.07 -9.44 5.94
N ARG A 25 -0.25 -10.73 5.61
CA ARG A 25 -0.14 -11.82 6.60
C ARG A 25 1.23 -11.84 7.27
N ASP A 26 2.30 -11.75 6.47
CA ASP A 26 3.67 -11.84 6.99
C ASP A 26 4.01 -10.66 7.92
N LEU A 27 3.63 -9.44 7.53
CA LEU A 27 3.76 -8.25 8.38
C LEU A 27 2.94 -8.37 9.67
N THR A 28 1.70 -8.88 9.56
CA THR A 28 0.82 -9.08 10.71
C THR A 28 1.41 -10.09 11.69
N PHE A 29 1.98 -11.20 11.21
CA PHE A 29 2.68 -12.17 12.06
C PHE A 29 3.95 -11.60 12.71
N ALA A 30 4.58 -10.60 12.08
CA ALA A 30 5.67 -9.84 12.67
C ALA A 30 5.21 -8.76 13.69
N GLY A 31 3.90 -8.65 13.94
CA GLY A 31 3.34 -7.68 14.89
C GLY A 31 3.20 -6.27 14.33
N VAL A 32 3.18 -6.09 13.00
CA VAL A 32 2.99 -4.81 12.32
C VAL A 32 1.50 -4.53 12.08
N ILE A 33 1.07 -3.29 12.27
CA ILE A 33 -0.25 -2.83 11.85
C ILE A 33 -0.21 -2.58 10.34
N VAL A 34 -0.98 -3.34 9.58
CA VAL A 34 -1.02 -3.21 8.12
C VAL A 34 -2.23 -2.40 7.67
N VAL A 35 -1.99 -1.41 6.82
CA VAL A 35 -3.05 -0.67 6.13
C VAL A 35 -2.88 -0.90 4.62
N ALA A 36 -3.89 -1.47 3.97
CA ALA A 36 -3.81 -1.86 2.55
C ALA A 36 -4.82 -1.10 1.68
N PRO A 37 -4.73 -1.17 0.34
CA PRO A 37 -5.79 -0.71 -0.54
C PRO A 37 -7.10 -1.43 -0.21
N GLY A 38 -8.24 -0.79 -0.45
CA GLY A 38 -9.52 -1.47 -0.30
C GLY A 38 -9.69 -2.49 -1.42
N GLU A 39 -10.02 -3.73 -1.08
CA GLU A 39 -10.48 -4.72 -2.04
C GLU A 39 -12.00 -4.57 -2.21
N ALA A 40 -12.49 -4.61 -3.45
CA ALA A 40 -13.91 -4.58 -3.74
C ALA A 40 -14.26 -5.85 -4.53
N ASP A 41 -15.16 -6.67 -3.97
CA ASP A 41 -15.65 -7.90 -4.59
C ASP A 41 -16.74 -7.62 -5.66
N GLU A 42 -17.09 -6.35 -5.87
CA GLU A 42 -18.15 -5.88 -6.76
C GLU A 42 -17.62 -4.84 -7.76
N LEU A 43 -18.38 -4.64 -8.84
CA LEU A 43 -18.14 -3.56 -9.80
C LEU A 43 -18.30 -2.20 -9.09
N ILE A 44 -17.19 -1.50 -8.90
CA ILE A 44 -17.19 -0.14 -8.36
C ILE A 44 -17.37 0.89 -9.47
N THR A 45 -18.06 1.98 -9.15
CA THR A 45 -18.17 3.15 -10.03
C THR A 45 -16.85 3.90 -10.11
N ASN A 46 -16.69 4.74 -11.13
CA ASN A 46 -15.52 5.62 -11.24
C ASN A 46 -15.40 6.61 -10.07
N GLU A 47 -16.53 7.04 -9.50
CA GLU A 47 -16.57 7.90 -8.32
C GLU A 47 -16.06 7.16 -7.08
N GLN A 48 -16.52 5.93 -6.85
CA GLN A 48 -16.02 5.08 -5.77
C GLN A 48 -14.53 4.80 -5.91
N LYS A 49 -14.05 4.47 -7.11
CA LYS A 49 -12.63 4.29 -7.38
C LYS A 49 -11.83 5.54 -7.03
N THR A 50 -12.30 6.72 -7.45
CA THR A 50 -11.63 7.99 -7.15
C THR A 50 -11.58 8.27 -5.64
N ALA A 51 -12.68 7.98 -4.93
CA ALA A 51 -12.72 8.11 -3.48
C ALA A 51 -11.78 7.11 -2.77
N MET A 52 -11.69 5.88 -3.27
CA MET A 52 -10.76 4.86 -2.76
C MET A 52 -9.30 5.26 -2.98
N ASP A 53 -8.96 5.77 -4.16
CA ASP A 53 -7.61 6.29 -4.47
C ASP A 53 -7.23 7.43 -3.49
N ALA A 54 -8.13 8.40 -3.30
CA ALA A 54 -7.91 9.52 -2.38
C ALA A 54 -7.77 9.05 -0.92
N LEU A 55 -8.60 8.09 -0.50
CA LEU A 55 -8.52 7.47 0.83
C LEU A 55 -7.19 6.76 1.03
N HIS A 56 -6.67 6.10 0.00
CA HIS A 56 -5.40 5.38 0.11
C HIS A 56 -4.20 6.33 0.32
N LEU A 57 -4.23 7.54 -0.24
CA LEU A 57 -3.23 8.56 0.10
C LEU A 57 -3.29 8.96 1.59
N ARG A 58 -4.47 9.01 2.20
CA ARG A 58 -4.60 9.26 3.65
C ARG A 58 -4.10 8.08 4.48
N LYS A 59 -4.21 6.85 3.98
CA LYS A 59 -3.62 5.66 4.61
C LYS A 59 -2.09 5.76 4.64
N ILE A 60 -1.47 6.29 3.58
CA ILE A 60 -0.03 6.61 3.56
C ILE A 60 0.31 7.64 4.65
N ASP A 61 -0.49 8.70 4.81
CA ASP A 61 -0.26 9.71 5.87
C ASP A 61 -0.22 9.10 7.28
N LEU A 62 -1.02 8.06 7.54
CA LEU A 62 -1.07 7.38 8.85
C LEU A 62 0.09 6.41 9.08
N ALA A 63 0.72 5.92 8.02
CA ALA A 63 1.76 4.89 8.12
C ALA A 63 3.13 5.48 8.46
N ASP A 64 3.96 4.67 9.11
CA ASP A 64 5.37 4.97 9.41
C ASP A 64 6.23 4.80 8.15
N ARG A 65 5.87 3.84 7.29
CA ARG A 65 6.50 3.62 5.97
C ARG A 65 5.54 2.96 4.98
N VAL A 66 5.96 2.93 3.71
CA VAL A 66 5.27 2.24 2.62
C VAL A 66 6.04 0.99 2.19
N LEU A 67 5.31 -0.10 1.98
CA LEU A 67 5.79 -1.28 1.24
C LEU A 67 5.08 -1.34 -0.10
N VAL A 68 5.84 -1.25 -1.18
CA VAL A 68 5.34 -1.44 -2.54
C VAL A 68 5.48 -2.91 -2.91
N VAL A 69 4.36 -3.55 -3.23
CA VAL A 69 4.32 -4.93 -3.74
C VAL A 69 4.34 -4.87 -5.26
N ASN A 70 5.50 -5.19 -5.83
CA ASN A 70 5.80 -5.02 -7.25
C ASN A 70 6.45 -6.27 -7.89
N PRO A 71 5.78 -7.45 -7.92
CA PRO A 71 6.34 -8.65 -8.51
C PRO A 71 6.88 -8.42 -9.93
N GLY A 72 8.12 -8.80 -10.16
CA GLY A 72 8.83 -8.58 -11.43
C GLY A 72 9.12 -7.11 -11.75
N GLY A 73 9.10 -6.22 -10.75
CA GLY A 73 9.34 -4.79 -10.92
C GLY A 73 8.14 -4.02 -11.48
N TYR A 74 6.95 -4.62 -11.61
CA TYR A 74 5.80 -3.94 -12.18
C TYR A 74 5.28 -2.80 -11.28
N ILE A 75 5.18 -1.59 -11.83
CA ILE A 75 4.55 -0.44 -11.19
C ILE A 75 3.45 0.10 -12.12
N GLY A 76 2.20 0.08 -11.64
CA GLY A 76 1.05 0.65 -12.34
C GLY A 76 0.83 2.13 -12.04
N GLU A 77 -0.03 2.81 -12.81
CA GLU A 77 -0.27 4.24 -12.68
C GLU A 77 -0.72 4.67 -11.27
N SER A 78 -1.65 3.94 -10.63
CA SER A 78 -2.06 4.27 -9.25
C SER A 78 -0.89 4.14 -8.27
N THR A 79 -0.15 3.04 -8.36
CA THR A 79 1.01 2.78 -7.52
C THR A 79 2.11 3.82 -7.73
N SER A 80 2.35 4.27 -8.97
CA SER A 80 3.27 5.38 -9.25
C SER A 80 2.85 6.68 -8.56
N ARG A 81 1.54 7.01 -8.56
CA ARG A 81 1.03 8.18 -7.83
C ARG A 81 1.20 8.04 -6.31
N GLU A 82 0.96 6.84 -5.78
CA GLU A 82 1.15 6.53 -4.36
C GLU A 82 2.63 6.67 -3.95
N ILE A 83 3.55 6.15 -4.76
CA ILE A 83 5.01 6.29 -4.56
C ILE A 83 5.42 7.78 -4.59
N ALA A 84 4.95 8.52 -5.59
CA ALA A 84 5.24 9.95 -5.69
C ALA A 84 4.71 10.73 -4.47
N TYR A 85 3.50 10.39 -4.00
CA TYR A 85 2.91 10.98 -2.81
C TYR A 85 3.68 10.63 -1.52
N ALA A 86 4.09 9.38 -1.36
CA ALA A 86 4.91 8.94 -0.23
C ALA A 86 6.26 9.67 -0.21
N HIS A 87 6.93 9.82 -1.35
CA HIS A 87 8.14 10.65 -1.45
C HIS A 87 7.90 12.10 -1.08
N ALA A 88 6.83 12.71 -1.60
CA ALA A 88 6.49 14.12 -1.33
C ALA A 88 6.18 14.38 0.15
N THR A 89 5.67 13.38 0.87
CA THR A 89 5.36 13.44 2.30
C THR A 89 6.52 12.96 3.19
N GLY A 90 7.67 12.61 2.60
CA GLY A 90 8.84 12.14 3.33
C GLY A 90 8.68 10.73 3.93
N LYS A 91 7.72 9.94 3.44
CA LYS A 91 7.47 8.59 3.91
C LYS A 91 8.54 7.63 3.34
N PRO A 92 9.26 6.87 4.19
CA PRO A 92 10.18 5.84 3.71
C PRO A 92 9.45 4.81 2.85
N ILE A 93 10.09 4.35 1.78
CA ILE A 93 9.53 3.38 0.83
C ILE A 93 10.46 2.19 0.72
N SER A 94 9.88 0.99 0.67
CA SER A 94 10.53 -0.28 0.39
C SER A 94 9.77 -1.01 -0.72
N PHE A 95 10.46 -1.87 -1.47
CA PHE A 95 9.91 -2.62 -2.60
C PHE A 95 10.13 -4.12 -2.37
N THR A 96 9.22 -4.97 -2.84
CA THR A 96 9.43 -6.43 -2.79
C THR A 96 10.47 -6.88 -3.81
N ASP A 97 10.51 -6.19 -4.95
CA ASP A 97 11.39 -6.51 -6.08
C ASP A 97 12.14 -5.24 -6.52
N PRO A 98 13.32 -5.38 -7.16
CA PRO A 98 14.02 -4.23 -7.75
C PRO A 98 13.15 -3.44 -8.74
N VAL A 99 13.31 -2.12 -8.71
CA VAL A 99 12.66 -1.16 -9.61
C VAL A 99 13.61 -0.77 -10.73
#